data_AF-A0AAP9E3A7-F1
#
_entry.id   AF-A0AAP9E3A7-F1
#
_cell.length_a   1.000
_cell.length_b   1.000
_cell.length_c   1.000
_cell.angle_alpha   90.00
_cell.angle_beta   90.00
_cell.angle_gamma   90.00
#
_symmetry.space_group_name_H-M   'P 1'
#
loop_
_entity.id
_entity.type
_entity.pdbx_description
1 polymer ?
#
loop_
_entity_poly.entity_id
_entity_poly.type
_entity_poly.pdbx_seq_one_letter_code
_entity_poly.pdbx_strand_id
1 'polypeptide(L)'
;MSAASVLSEALSIIAAPNKWAREGVAFDDRGNERKATDERAKRFDMVGAIQRVKCSADDYGAAIRAVRKACGKQSIFEFNDGHGHKAVLKCMRRAIAAAEVAA
;
A
#
# COMPACT_ATOMS: atom_id res chain seq x y z
N MET A 1 8.63 13.87 4.70
CA MET A 1 8.00 13.38 3.46
C MET A 1 6.55 13.88 3.50
N SER A 2 5.69 13.64 2.52
CA SER A 2 4.25 13.87 2.69
C SER A 2 3.50 12.55 2.54
N ALA A 3 2.26 12.47 3.03
CA ALA A 3 1.40 11.30 2.82
C ALA A 3 1.24 10.96 1.33
N ALA A 4 1.13 11.97 0.46
CA ALA A 4 1.06 11.78 -0.99
C ALA A 4 2.34 11.17 -1.56
N SER A 5 3.52 11.61 -1.09
CA SER A 5 4.80 11.02 -1.49
C SER A 5 4.94 9.57 -1.01
N VAL A 6 4.56 9.26 0.24
CA VAL A 6 4.55 7.88 0.76
C VAL A 6 3.69 6.98 -0.11
N LEU A 7 2.47 7.43 -0.42
CA LEU A 7 1.52 6.66 -1.23
C LEU A 7 1.99 6.49 -2.68
N SER A 8 2.67 7.50 -3.24
CA SER A 8 3.25 7.40 -4.58
C SER A 8 4.38 6.39 -4.66
N GLU A 9 5.26 6.36 -3.65
CA GLU A 9 6.33 5.36 -3.55
C GLU A 9 5.76 3.96 -3.31
N ALA A 10 4.79 3.82 -2.39
CA ALA A 10 4.09 2.55 -2.15
C ALA A 10 3.39 2.03 -3.42
N LEU A 11 2.76 2.91 -4.21
CA LEU A 11 2.14 2.54 -5.48
C LEU A 11 3.19 1.98 -6.46
N SER A 12 4.38 2.57 -6.51
CA SER A 12 5.46 2.09 -7.38
C SER A 12 5.93 0.68 -7.01
N ILE A 13 5.92 0.34 -5.70
CA ILE A 13 6.32 -0.97 -5.20
C ILE A 13 5.38 -2.07 -5.70
N ILE A 14 4.07 -1.80 -5.72
CA ILE A 14 3.07 -2.78 -6.15
C ILE A 14 2.55 -2.53 -7.57
N ALA A 15 3.18 -1.65 -8.37
CA ALA A 15 2.67 -1.27 -9.69
C ALA A 15 2.63 -2.44 -10.69
N ALA A 16 3.52 -3.41 -10.53
CA ALA A 16 3.54 -4.64 -11.32
C ALA A 16 2.70 -5.74 -10.64
N PRO A 17 1.88 -6.51 -11.38
CA PRO A 17 1.02 -7.54 -10.80
C PRO A 17 1.77 -8.59 -9.96
N ASN A 18 2.98 -8.95 -10.40
CA ASN A 18 3.83 -9.93 -9.70
C ASN A 18 4.51 -9.37 -8.43
N LYS A 19 4.43 -8.06 -8.17
CA LYS A 19 4.89 -7.40 -6.95
C LYS A 19 3.76 -7.15 -5.95
N TRP A 20 2.52 -7.40 -6.36
CA TRP A 20 1.36 -7.30 -5.50
C TRP A 20 1.05 -8.66 -4.85
N ALA A 21 0.57 -8.59 -3.61
CA ALA A 21 0.17 -9.74 -2.82
C ALA A 21 -1.27 -9.59 -2.31
N ARG A 22 -1.90 -10.74 -2.12
CA ARG A 22 -3.16 -10.91 -1.40
C ARG A 22 -2.91 -11.75 -0.16
N GLU A 23 -3.84 -11.71 0.79
CA GLU A 23 -3.92 -12.61 1.96
C GLU A 23 -2.74 -12.45 2.94
N GLY A 24 -1.86 -11.48 2.73
CA GLY A 24 -0.73 -11.21 3.61
C GLY A 24 -0.03 -9.90 3.27
N VAL A 25 0.69 -9.37 4.26
CA VAL A 25 1.32 -8.04 4.19
C VAL A 25 2.51 -8.03 3.23
N ALA A 26 3.37 -9.05 3.31
CA ALA A 26 4.50 -9.18 2.40
C ALA A 26 4.99 -10.63 2.29
N PHE A 27 5.53 -10.96 1.11
CA PHE A 27 6.07 -12.29 0.81
C PHE A 27 7.43 -12.18 0.11
N ASP A 28 8.30 -13.16 0.32
CA ASP A 28 9.50 -13.36 -0.50
C ASP A 28 9.19 -14.04 -1.84
N ASP A 29 10.21 -14.20 -2.70
CA ASP A 29 10.07 -14.81 -4.04
C ASP A 29 9.64 -16.29 -3.98
N ARG A 30 9.75 -16.94 -2.82
CA ARG A 30 9.33 -18.33 -2.59
C ARG A 30 7.92 -18.42 -1.99
N GLY A 31 7.24 -17.29 -1.79
CA GLY A 31 5.91 -17.24 -1.21
C GLY A 31 5.88 -17.38 0.31
N ASN A 32 7.02 -17.26 1.00
CA ASN A 32 7.00 -17.24 2.47
C ASN A 32 6.66 -15.84 2.95
N GLU A 33 5.81 -15.76 3.97
CA GLU A 33 5.52 -14.49 4.64
C GLU A 33 6.80 -13.87 5.24
N ARG A 34 6.90 -12.55 5.09
CA ARG A 34 7.99 -11.74 5.64
C ARG A 34 7.42 -10.46 6.23
N LYS A 35 8.20 -9.82 7.09
CA LYS A 35 7.93 -8.43 7.49
C LYS A 35 8.12 -7.54 6.27
N ALA A 36 7.28 -6.53 6.08
CA ALA A 36 7.42 -5.59 4.96
C ALA A 36 8.78 -4.84 4.96
N THR A 37 9.39 -4.67 6.13
CA THR A 37 10.72 -4.04 6.26
C THR A 37 11.88 -4.98 5.94
N ASP A 38 11.64 -6.30 5.82
CA ASP A 38 12.66 -7.28 5.43
C ASP A 38 13.08 -7.05 3.96
N GLU A 39 14.38 -7.08 3.69
CA GLU A 39 14.93 -6.92 2.34
C GLU A 39 14.61 -8.09 1.40
N ARG A 40 14.27 -9.24 1.98
CA ARG A 40 13.81 -10.43 1.26
C ARG A 40 12.35 -10.33 0.85
N ALA A 41 11.57 -9.39 1.39
CA ALA A 41 10.21 -9.15 0.93
C ALA A 41 10.22 -8.56 -0.49
N LYS A 42 9.47 -9.19 -1.40
CA LYS A 42 9.42 -8.85 -2.83
C LYS A 42 8.02 -8.59 -3.35
N ARG A 43 7.00 -9.08 -2.64
CA ARG A 43 5.59 -8.89 -2.97
C ARG A 43 4.87 -8.31 -1.77
N PHE A 44 3.98 -7.35 -1.98
CA PHE A 44 3.35 -6.59 -0.90
C PHE A 44 1.86 -6.36 -1.17
N ASP A 45 1.06 -6.34 -0.13
CA ASP A 45 -0.28 -5.75 -0.20
C ASP A 45 -0.20 -4.20 -0.09
N MET A 46 -1.34 -3.53 -0.03
CA MET A 46 -1.38 -2.07 0.14
C MET A 46 -0.69 -1.60 1.42
N VAL A 47 -0.88 -2.29 2.55
CA VAL A 47 -0.33 -1.88 3.85
C VAL A 47 1.17 -2.13 3.91
N GLY A 48 1.62 -3.29 3.46
CA GLY A 48 3.02 -3.69 3.37
C GLY A 48 3.80 -2.80 2.42
N ALA A 49 3.20 -2.37 1.30
CA ALA A 49 3.82 -1.40 0.41
C ALA A 49 4.07 -0.06 1.11
N ILE A 50 3.12 0.41 1.92
CA ILE A 50 3.26 1.64 2.71
C ILE A 50 4.30 1.44 3.82
N GLN A 51 4.29 0.30 4.53
CA GLN A 51 5.29 -0.03 5.55
C GLN A 51 6.71 -0.17 5.01
N ARG A 52 6.86 -0.53 3.72
CA ARG A 52 8.17 -0.64 3.06
C ARG A 52 8.82 0.73 2.83
N VAL A 53 8.02 1.80 2.72
CA VAL A 53 8.51 3.17 2.50
C VAL A 53 9.11 3.73 3.79
N LYS A 54 10.35 4.22 3.71
CA LYS A 54 11.02 4.87 4.84
C LYS A 54 10.43 6.27 5.06
N CYS A 55 9.57 6.42 6.05
CA CYS A 55 8.92 7.68 6.40
C CYS A 55 8.75 7.84 7.91
N SER A 56 8.28 9.02 8.34
CA SER A 56 7.95 9.28 9.74
C SER A 56 6.67 8.53 10.15
N ALA A 57 6.45 8.35 11.46
CA ALA A 57 5.21 7.75 11.97
C ALA A 57 3.97 8.59 11.60
N ASP A 58 4.11 9.91 11.56
CA ASP A 58 3.05 10.84 11.18
C ASP A 58 2.67 10.72 9.70
N ASP A 59 3.68 10.68 8.82
CA ASP A 59 3.51 10.48 7.38
C ASP A 59 2.87 9.12 7.09
N TYR A 60 3.34 8.07 7.77
CA TYR A 60 2.75 6.73 7.70
C TYR A 60 1.27 6.74 8.14
N GLY A 61 0.97 7.33 9.29
CA GLY A 61 -0.39 7.41 9.82
C GLY A 61 -1.33 8.18 8.89
N ALA A 62 -0.85 9.28 8.31
CA ALA A 62 -1.61 10.06 7.33
C ALA A 62 -1.87 9.27 6.03
N ALA A 63 -0.86 8.55 5.52
CA ALA A 63 -1.00 7.70 4.34
C ALA A 63 -2.04 6.58 4.56
N ILE A 64 -1.99 5.89 5.71
CA ILE A 64 -2.96 4.85 6.08
C ILE A 64 -4.38 5.43 6.14
N ARG A 65 -4.58 6.61 6.75
CA ARG A 65 -5.89 7.26 6.81
C ARG A 65 -6.43 7.61 5.42
N ALA A 66 -5.57 8.12 4.54
CA ALA A 66 -5.95 8.46 3.17
C ALA A 66 -6.39 7.22 2.38
N VAL A 67 -5.64 6.11 2.48
CA VAL A 67 -6.02 4.84 1.85
C VAL A 67 -7.28 4.26 2.46
N ARG A 68 -7.42 4.28 3.80
CA ARG A 68 -8.64 3.80 4.48
C ARG A 68 -9.88 4.54 4.00
N LYS A 69 -9.79 5.85 3.78
CA LYS A 69 -10.88 6.67 3.19
C LYS A 69 -11.17 6.27 1.75
N ALA A 70 -10.13 6.01 0.94
CA ALA A 70 -10.28 5.61 -0.45
C ALA A 70 -10.88 4.20 -0.65
N CYS A 71 -10.76 3.31 0.33
CA CYS A 71 -11.41 1.99 0.37
C CYS A 71 -12.91 2.06 0.71
N GLY A 72 -13.43 3.23 1.13
CA GLY A 72 -14.83 3.41 1.47
C GLY A 72 -15.22 2.65 2.74
N LYS A 73 -16.24 1.78 2.65
CA LYS A 73 -16.75 1.04 3.83
C LYS A 73 -15.87 -0.15 4.21
N GLN A 74 -15.13 -0.72 3.26
CA GLN A 74 -14.27 -1.88 3.48
C GLN A 74 -12.98 -1.49 4.23
N SER A 75 -12.43 -2.40 5.03
CA SER A 75 -11.06 -2.30 5.52
C SER A 75 -10.05 -2.34 4.34
N ILE A 76 -8.80 -1.96 4.62
CA ILE A 76 -7.75 -1.99 3.58
C ILE A 76 -7.49 -3.42 3.11
N PHE A 77 -7.46 -4.39 4.03
CA PHE A 77 -7.25 -5.80 3.72
C PHE A 77 -8.40 -6.40 2.91
N GLU A 78 -9.65 -6.18 3.34
CA GLU A 78 -10.84 -6.63 2.58
C GLU A 78 -10.87 -6.04 1.17
N PHE A 79 -10.47 -4.77 1.01
CA PHE A 79 -10.38 -4.15 -0.30
C PHE A 79 -9.24 -4.74 -1.14
N ASN A 80 -8.06 -4.94 -0.55
CA ASN A 80 -6.92 -5.51 -1.24
C ASN A 80 -7.23 -6.92 -1.76
N ASP A 81 -7.76 -7.79 -0.91
CA ASP A 81 -7.94 -9.20 -1.24
C ASP A 81 -9.19 -9.46 -2.06
N GLY A 82 -10.27 -8.72 -1.78
CA GLY A 82 -11.55 -8.85 -2.47
C GLY A 82 -11.59 -8.22 -3.87
N HIS A 83 -10.57 -7.44 -4.25
CA HIS A 83 -10.53 -6.76 -5.56
C HIS A 83 -9.31 -7.17 -6.39
N GLY A 84 -9.36 -6.88 -7.69
CA GLY A 84 -8.24 -7.11 -8.60
C GLY A 84 -7.15 -6.04 -8.49
N HIS A 85 -5.92 -6.38 -8.91
CA HIS A 85 -4.76 -5.49 -8.90
C HIS A 85 -5.05 -4.10 -9.48
N LYS A 86 -5.73 -4.04 -10.63
CA LYS A 86 -6.12 -2.77 -11.28
C LYS A 86 -6.99 -1.89 -10.37
N ALA A 87 -7.89 -2.48 -9.60
CA ALA A 87 -8.76 -1.76 -8.67
C ALA A 87 -7.98 -1.26 -7.46
N VAL A 88 -7.03 -2.06 -6.95
CA VAL A 88 -6.06 -1.64 -5.91
C VAL A 88 -5.25 -0.43 -6.36
N LEU A 89 -4.65 -0.48 -7.55
CA LEU A 89 -3.89 0.66 -8.09
C LEU A 89 -4.78 1.91 -8.26
N LYS A 90 -6.02 1.74 -8.75
CA LYS A 90 -6.98 2.85 -8.86
C LYS A 90 -7.33 3.44 -7.48
N CYS A 91 -7.49 2.59 -6.47
CA CYS A 91 -7.75 3.00 -5.09
C CYS A 91 -6.59 3.84 -4.53
N MET A 92 -5.36 3.35 -4.67
CA MET A 92 -4.17 4.09 -4.25
C MET A 92 -4.01 5.43 -4.97
N ARG A 93 -4.26 5.50 -6.28
CA ARG A 93 -4.24 6.78 -7.02
C ARG A 93 -5.27 7.79 -6.50
N ARG A 94 -6.47 7.35 -6.12
CA ARG A 94 -7.46 8.24 -5.46
C ARG A 94 -6.98 8.71 -4.09
N ALA A 95 -6.31 7.84 -3.33
CA ALA A 95 -5.75 8.19 -2.04
C ALA A 95 -4.63 9.24 -2.19
N ILE A 96 -3.75 9.11 -3.20
CA ILE A 96 -2.71 10.09 -3.53
C ILE A 96 -3.35 11.45 -3.82
N ALA A 97 -4.28 11.52 -4.77
CA ALA A 97 -4.95 12.77 -5.13
C ALA A 97 -5.66 13.43 -3.94
N ALA A 98 -6.27 12.64 -3.06
CA ALA A 98 -6.90 13.17 -1.84
C ALA A 98 -5.88 13.68 -0.81
N ALA A 99 -4.71 13.05 -0.72
CA ALA A 99 -3.65 13.47 0.19
C ALA A 99 -2.93 14.74 -0.29
N GLU A 100 -2.84 14.97 -1.60
CA GLU A 100 -2.28 16.19 -2.18
C GLU A 100 -3.13 17.43 -1.89
N VAL A 101 -4.46 17.29 -1.89
CA VAL A 101 -5.39 18.40 -1.60
C VAL A 101 -5.44 18.76 -0.11
N ALA A 102 -5.05 17.84 0.76
CA ALA A 102 -5.10 18.02 2.22
C ALA A 102 -3.77 18.52 2.84
N ALA A 103 -2.73 18.68 2.01
CA ALA A 103 -1.40 19.18 2.39
C ALA A 103 -1.32 20.70 2.28
#